data_AF-A0A4Z0M8P4-F1
#
_entry.id   AF-A0A4Z0M8P4-F1
#
_cell.length_a   1.000
_cell.length_b   1.000
_cell.length_c   1.000
_cell.angle_alpha   90.00
_cell.angle_beta   90.00
_cell.angle_gamma   90.00
#
_symmetry.space_group_name_H-M   'P 1'
#
loop_
_entity.id
_entity.type
_entity.pdbx_description
1 polymer ?
#
loop_
_entity_poly.entity_id
_entity_poly.type
_entity_poly.pdbx_seq_one_letter_code
_entity_poly.pdbx_strand_id
1 'polypeptide(L)'
;MELLIETFDAFAKVGAGIVVLFGCLTLFFPKSVLPLFEAYIASNRGLQGFVYYEISSDNEKTSDAQLLLLGRDSSELGELATVDTIRYGDKLIVHSRQWMRALPNKDATKLYTLERGECVIVIGESTILKTQEAISGGWLSVATSNCGIFN
;
A
#
# COMPACT_ATOMS: atom_id res chain seq x y z
N MET A 1 47.94 23.68 -2.67
CA MET A 1 47.13 23.23 -3.82
C MET A 1 47.00 21.71 -3.84
N GLU A 2 48.06 20.96 -3.53
CA GLU A 2 48.04 19.48 -3.45
C GLU A 2 47.08 18.91 -2.39
N LEU A 3 46.99 19.52 -1.21
CA LEU A 3 46.08 19.09 -0.13
C LEU A 3 44.58 19.20 -0.48
N LEU A 4 44.25 20.08 -1.44
CA LEU A 4 42.89 20.25 -1.96
C LEU A 4 42.54 19.18 -3.01
N ILE A 5 43.55 18.64 -3.70
CA ILE A 5 43.39 17.62 -4.73
C ILE A 5 43.21 16.24 -4.08
N GLU A 6 44.01 15.93 -3.06
CA GLU A 6 43.89 14.66 -2.32
C GLU A 6 42.57 14.51 -1.56
N THR A 7 42.07 15.62 -0.98
CA THR A 7 40.77 15.61 -0.30
C THR A 7 39.62 15.45 -1.30
N PHE A 8 39.67 16.10 -2.45
CA PHE A 8 38.68 15.93 -3.52
C PHE A 8 38.64 14.49 -4.06
N ASP A 9 39.81 13.86 -4.24
CA ASP A 9 39.92 12.51 -4.76
C ASP A 9 39.41 11.45 -3.75
N ALA A 10 39.60 11.68 -2.45
CA ALA A 10 39.01 10.86 -1.39
C ALA A 10 37.48 10.98 -1.35
N PHE A 11 36.93 12.19 -1.46
CA PHE A 11 35.48 12.40 -1.54
C PHE A 11 34.87 11.80 -2.80
N ALA A 12 35.56 11.88 -3.94
CA ALA A 12 35.11 11.28 -5.19
C ALA A 12 35.05 9.75 -5.11
N LYS A 13 36.04 9.10 -4.47
CA LYS A 13 36.05 7.65 -4.26
C LYS A 13 34.96 7.18 -3.30
N VAL A 14 34.73 7.91 -2.20
CA VAL A 14 33.64 7.62 -1.26
C VAL A 14 32.28 7.84 -1.92
N GLY A 15 32.11 8.94 -2.65
CA GLY A 15 30.90 9.24 -3.41
C GLY A 15 30.60 8.20 -4.48
N ALA A 16 31.61 7.77 -5.25
CA ALA A 16 31.48 6.70 -6.24
C ALA A 16 31.09 5.36 -5.57
N GLY A 17 31.69 5.04 -4.42
CA GLY A 17 31.32 3.86 -3.64
C GLY A 17 29.86 3.85 -3.20
N ILE A 18 29.34 4.99 -2.72
CA ILE A 18 27.93 5.13 -2.32
C ILE A 18 27.00 4.98 -3.53
N VAL A 19 27.33 5.60 -4.67
CA VAL A 19 26.52 5.51 -5.90
C VAL A 19 26.47 4.08 -6.43
N VAL A 20 27.59 3.36 -6.43
CA VAL A 20 27.64 1.94 -6.82
C VAL A 20 26.83 1.08 -5.86
N LEU A 21 26.92 1.33 -4.55
CA LEU A 21 26.13 0.60 -3.55
C LEU A 21 24.63 0.83 -3.76
N PHE A 22 24.21 2.09 -3.95
CA PHE A 22 22.80 2.43 -4.25
C PHE A 22 22.34 1.83 -5.58
N GLY A 23 23.17 1.89 -6.63
CA GLY A 23 22.88 1.27 -7.92
C GLY A 23 22.64 -0.23 -7.79
N CYS A 24 23.52 -0.93 -7.05
CA CYS A 24 23.34 -2.34 -6.75
C CYS A 24 22.06 -2.61 -5.94
N LEU A 25 21.73 -1.78 -4.94
CA LEU A 25 20.48 -1.94 -4.19
C LEU A 25 19.26 -1.78 -5.13
N THR A 26 19.26 -0.82 -6.06
CA THR A 26 18.13 -0.65 -6.99
C THR A 26 18.02 -1.74 -8.06
N LEU A 27 19.15 -2.32 -8.50
CA LEU A 27 19.18 -3.38 -9.52
C LEU A 27 18.91 -4.77 -8.95
N PHE A 28 19.35 -5.04 -7.71
CA PHE A 28 19.26 -6.36 -7.10
C PHE A 28 18.10 -6.51 -6.11
N PHE A 29 17.43 -5.44 -5.70
CA PHE A 29 16.17 -5.58 -4.95
C PHE A 29 15.04 -5.88 -5.93
N PRO A 30 14.44 -7.08 -5.88
CA PRO A 30 13.31 -7.39 -6.72
C PRO A 30 12.17 -6.44 -6.33
N LYS A 31 11.52 -5.81 -7.32
CA LYS A 31 10.30 -5.01 -7.11
C LYS A 31 9.25 -5.74 -6.27
N SER A 32 9.26 -7.07 -6.28
CA SER A 32 8.36 -7.94 -5.51
C SER A 32 8.61 -7.94 -3.99
N VAL A 33 9.79 -7.52 -3.51
CA VAL A 33 10.15 -7.55 -2.06
C VAL A 33 9.75 -6.25 -1.36
N LEU A 34 9.73 -5.14 -2.10
CA LEU A 34 9.38 -3.81 -1.57
C LEU A 34 8.00 -3.78 -0.89
N PRO A 35 6.91 -4.30 -1.50
CA PRO A 35 5.58 -4.23 -0.92
C PRO A 35 5.45 -5.03 0.39
N LEU A 36 6.17 -6.16 0.51
CA LEU A 36 6.19 -6.97 1.72
C LEU A 36 6.88 -6.22 2.87
N PHE A 37 7.98 -5.54 2.56
CA PHE A 37 8.71 -4.72 3.54
C PHE A 37 7.89 -3.51 3.98
N GLU A 38 7.22 -2.84 3.04
CA GLU A 38 6.30 -1.75 3.35
C GLU A 38 5.14 -2.20 4.24
N ALA A 39 4.55 -3.37 3.95
CA ALA A 39 3.49 -3.95 4.77
C ALA A 39 4.00 -4.29 6.17
N TYR A 40 5.22 -4.81 6.29
CA TYR A 40 5.84 -5.06 7.58
C TYR A 40 6.05 -3.77 8.39
N ILE A 41 6.55 -2.71 7.76
CA ILE A 41 6.70 -1.40 8.43
C ILE A 41 5.34 -0.84 8.84
N ALA A 42 4.36 -0.86 7.93
CA ALA A 42 3.03 -0.34 8.18
C ALA A 42 2.29 -1.16 9.24
N SER A 43 2.48 -2.47 9.31
CA SER A 43 1.97 -3.29 10.41
C SER A 43 2.55 -2.83 11.75
N ASN A 44 3.85 -2.53 11.83
CA ASN A 44 4.46 -2.12 13.10
C ASN A 44 4.23 -0.65 13.49
N ARG A 45 3.99 0.25 12.53
CA ARG A 45 3.95 1.71 12.75
C ARG A 45 2.66 2.40 12.33
N GLY A 46 1.92 1.80 11.41
CA GLY A 46 0.64 2.33 10.93
C GLY A 46 -0.50 1.97 11.89
N LEU A 47 -1.58 2.74 11.80
CA LEU A 47 -2.80 2.38 12.50
C LEU A 47 -3.43 1.19 11.79
N GLN A 48 -3.64 0.10 12.51
CA GLN A 48 -4.20 -1.13 11.99
C GLN A 48 -5.72 -1.20 12.20
N GLY A 49 -6.40 -1.88 11.29
CA GLY A 49 -7.79 -2.28 11.48
C GLY A 49 -8.37 -2.95 10.25
N PHE A 50 -9.69 -3.06 10.25
CA PHE A 50 -10.45 -3.71 9.19
C PHE A 50 -11.26 -2.68 8.41
N VAL A 51 -11.20 -2.78 7.08
CA VAL A 51 -11.99 -1.94 6.17
C VAL A 51 -12.86 -2.85 5.31
N TYR A 52 -14.11 -2.44 5.12
CA TYR A 52 -15.03 -3.19 4.26
C TYR A 52 -14.83 -2.76 2.81
N TYR A 53 -14.70 -3.74 1.92
CA TYR A 53 -14.50 -3.54 0.50
C TYR A 53 -15.52 -4.39 -0.27
N GLU A 54 -16.16 -3.79 -1.27
CA GLU A 54 -17.20 -4.43 -2.10
C GLU A 54 -17.13 -3.94 -3.54
N ILE A 55 -17.41 -4.84 -4.50
CA ILE A 55 -17.57 -4.57 -5.93
C ILE A 55 -18.94 -5.08 -6.39
N SER A 56 -19.72 -4.21 -7.01
CA SER A 56 -21.06 -4.53 -7.55
C SER A 56 -20.99 -5.53 -8.71
N SER A 57 -22.07 -6.31 -8.91
CA SER A 57 -22.31 -7.19 -10.08
C SER A 57 -22.07 -6.55 -11.44
N ASP A 58 -22.26 -5.24 -11.56
CA ASP A 58 -22.13 -4.53 -12.83
C ASP A 58 -20.70 -4.01 -13.08
N ASN A 59 -19.74 -4.44 -12.24
CA ASN A 59 -18.41 -3.85 -12.14
C ASN A 59 -18.46 -2.33 -11.82
N GLU A 60 -19.64 -1.86 -11.39
CA GLU A 60 -19.89 -0.49 -11.03
C GLU A 60 -19.56 -0.25 -9.56
N LYS A 61 -19.22 1.01 -9.33
CA LYS A 61 -18.96 1.61 -8.03
C LYS A 61 -20.20 1.51 -7.15
N THR A 62 -20.19 0.64 -6.13
CA THR A 62 -21.29 0.55 -5.15
C THR A 62 -21.40 1.85 -4.33
N SER A 63 -22.58 2.10 -3.77
CA SER A 63 -22.84 3.21 -2.85
C SER A 63 -22.08 3.07 -1.52
N ASP A 64 -21.67 1.84 -1.18
CA ASP A 64 -20.78 1.56 -0.06
C ASP A 64 -19.32 1.81 -0.45
N ALA A 65 -18.56 2.29 0.53
CA ALA A 65 -17.31 3.00 0.30
C ALA A 65 -16.23 2.18 -0.46
N GLN A 66 -15.36 2.87 -1.19
CA GLN A 66 -14.50 2.25 -2.22
C GLN A 66 -13.02 2.40 -1.93
N LEU A 67 -12.30 1.30 -2.08
CA LEU A 67 -10.84 1.25 -2.14
C LEU A 67 -10.46 0.86 -3.56
N LEU A 68 -9.44 1.48 -4.14
CA LEU A 68 -8.91 1.11 -5.46
C LEU A 68 -7.52 0.54 -5.29
N LEU A 69 -7.20 -0.54 -6.00
CA LEU A 69 -5.86 -1.13 -5.96
C LEU A 69 -4.89 -0.21 -6.69
N LEU A 70 -3.87 0.29 -5.99
CA LEU A 70 -2.76 0.96 -6.66
C LEU A 70 -1.95 -0.11 -7.39
N GLY A 71 -1.76 0.08 -8.70
CA GLY A 71 -1.04 -0.85 -9.56
C GLY A 71 0.33 -1.22 -8.99
N ARG A 72 0.77 -2.46 -9.24
CA ARG A 72 2.12 -2.92 -8.87
C ARG A 72 3.24 -2.18 -9.62
N ASP A 73 2.89 -1.57 -10.75
CA ASP A 73 3.67 -0.49 -11.36
C ASP A 73 2.98 0.83 -11.01
N SER A 74 3.70 1.67 -10.26
CA SER A 74 3.28 2.89 -9.57
C SER A 74 2.76 4.03 -10.46
N SER A 75 2.55 3.77 -11.75
CA SER A 75 2.06 4.74 -12.75
C SER A 75 0.58 4.62 -13.09
N GLU A 76 -0.10 3.54 -12.70
CA GLU A 76 -1.51 3.32 -13.06
C GLU A 76 -2.47 3.64 -11.90
N LEU A 77 -3.35 4.59 -12.18
CA LEU A 77 -4.40 5.06 -11.28
C LEU A 77 -5.41 3.94 -11.04
N GLY A 78 -5.32 3.29 -9.88
CA GLY A 78 -6.42 2.62 -9.18
C GLY A 78 -7.27 1.66 -10.03
N GLU A 79 -6.84 0.41 -10.21
CA GLU A 79 -7.68 -0.61 -10.83
C GLU A 79 -8.70 -1.19 -9.84
N LEU A 80 -9.89 -1.55 -10.34
CA LEU A 80 -10.87 -2.35 -9.60
C LEU A 80 -10.36 -3.79 -9.50
N ALA A 81 -9.80 -4.15 -8.35
CA ALA A 81 -9.35 -5.51 -8.07
C ALA A 81 -10.33 -6.22 -7.14
N THR A 82 -10.74 -7.45 -7.46
CA THR A 82 -11.67 -8.23 -6.61
C THR A 82 -11.00 -8.62 -5.29
N VAL A 83 -11.76 -8.76 -4.20
CA VAL A 83 -11.25 -9.06 -2.84
C VAL A 83 -10.36 -10.31 -2.80
N ASP A 84 -10.66 -11.30 -3.65
CA ASP A 84 -9.93 -12.56 -3.80
C ASP A 84 -8.61 -12.43 -4.55
N THR A 85 -8.41 -11.33 -5.29
CA THR A 85 -7.14 -11.02 -5.97
C THR A 85 -6.21 -10.17 -5.12
N ILE A 86 -6.74 -9.47 -4.10
CA ILE A 86 -5.99 -8.64 -3.18
C ILE A 86 -5.16 -9.52 -2.23
N ARG A 87 -3.86 -9.26 -2.18
CA ARG A 87 -2.88 -10.02 -1.39
C ARG A 87 -2.23 -9.15 -0.32
N TYR A 88 -1.62 -9.82 0.66
CA TYR A 88 -0.72 -9.16 1.61
C TYR A 88 0.34 -8.33 0.87
N GLY A 89 0.56 -7.09 1.29
CA GLY A 89 1.47 -6.15 0.64
C GLY A 89 0.84 -5.28 -0.43
N ASP A 90 -0.36 -5.60 -0.91
CA ASP A 90 -1.02 -4.75 -1.90
C ASP A 90 -1.46 -3.42 -1.27
N LYS A 91 -1.20 -2.33 -2.00
CA LYS A 91 -1.57 -0.96 -1.60
C LYS A 91 -2.89 -0.57 -2.21
N LEU A 92 -3.75 0.03 -1.39
CA LEU A 92 -5.06 0.49 -1.79
C LEU A 92 -5.17 2.00 -1.52
N ILE A 93 -5.76 2.74 -2.45
CA ILE A 93 -6.11 4.15 -2.27
C ILE A 93 -7.60 4.30 -2.00
N VAL A 94 -7.93 5.13 -1.04
CA VAL A 94 -9.31 5.39 -0.62
C VAL A 94 -9.97 6.31 -1.64
N HIS A 95 -11.00 5.83 -2.33
CA HIS A 95 -11.73 6.63 -3.33
C HIS A 95 -12.89 7.42 -2.70
N SER A 96 -13.53 6.87 -1.68
CA SER A 96 -14.57 7.51 -0.90
C SER A 96 -14.37 7.25 0.59
N ARG A 97 -14.89 8.15 1.43
CA ARG A 97 -14.67 8.10 2.88
C ARG A 97 -15.05 6.73 3.45
N GLN A 98 -14.11 6.12 4.15
CA GLN A 98 -14.18 4.76 4.70
C GLN A 98 -14.00 4.80 6.23
N TRP A 99 -14.54 3.80 6.92
CA TRP A 99 -14.32 3.64 8.36
C TRP A 99 -13.46 2.41 8.61
N MET A 100 -12.31 2.63 9.25
CA MET A 100 -11.48 1.54 9.73
C MET A 100 -11.97 1.11 11.11
N ARG A 101 -12.10 -0.20 11.32
CA ARG A 101 -12.73 -0.79 12.50
C ARG A 101 -11.81 -1.76 13.22
N ALA A 102 -12.07 -1.97 14.50
CA ALA A 102 -11.28 -2.89 15.32
C ALA A 102 -11.46 -4.38 14.95
N LEU A 103 -12.62 -4.74 14.41
CA LEU A 103 -12.98 -6.11 14.03
C LEU A 103 -13.68 -6.10 12.67
N PRO A 104 -13.67 -7.22 11.91
CA PRO A 104 -14.33 -7.35 10.61
C PRO A 104 -15.87 -7.50 10.75
N ASN A 105 -16.51 -6.51 11.37
CA ASN A 105 -17.96 -6.45 11.55
C ASN A 105 -18.46 -4.99 11.42
N LYS A 106 -19.66 -4.80 10.85
CA LYS A 106 -20.30 -3.48 10.65
C LYS A 106 -20.58 -2.75 11.98
N ASP A 107 -20.75 -3.49 13.08
CA ASP A 107 -21.01 -2.93 14.41
C ASP A 107 -19.74 -2.72 15.24
N ALA A 108 -18.57 -3.15 14.75
CA ALA A 108 -17.32 -3.00 15.48
C ALA A 108 -16.93 -1.53 15.66
N THR A 109 -16.24 -1.23 16.77
CA THR A 109 -15.74 0.11 17.09
C THR A 109 -14.98 0.71 15.92
N LYS A 110 -15.37 1.93 15.53
CA LYS A 110 -14.66 2.74 14.55
C LYS A 110 -13.38 3.27 15.18
N LEU A 111 -12.24 2.93 14.60
CA LEU A 111 -10.93 3.38 15.05
C LEU A 111 -10.52 4.68 14.37
N TYR A 112 -10.79 4.78 13.06
CA TYR A 112 -10.33 5.89 12.23
C TYR A 112 -11.23 6.09 11.02
N THR A 113 -11.26 7.32 10.52
CA THR A 113 -11.92 7.69 9.27
C THR A 113 -10.85 7.80 8.19
N LEU A 114 -10.92 6.93 7.21
CA LEU A 114 -10.10 7.01 6.02
C LEU A 114 -10.74 8.02 5.05
N GLU A 115 -10.04 9.11 4.77
CA GLU A 115 -10.48 10.14 3.84
C GLU A 115 -10.03 9.81 2.41
N ARG A 116 -10.71 10.42 1.42
CA ARG A 116 -10.37 10.22 0.01
C ARG A 116 -8.92 10.62 -0.27
N GLY A 117 -8.18 9.74 -0.93
CA GLY A 117 -6.78 9.92 -1.29
C GLY A 117 -5.80 9.40 -0.25
N GLU A 118 -6.25 8.99 0.94
CA GLU A 118 -5.39 8.25 1.87
C GLU A 118 -5.12 6.84 1.36
N CYS A 119 -3.99 6.27 1.78
CA CYS A 119 -3.61 4.93 1.39
C CYS A 119 -3.54 3.99 2.57
N VAL A 120 -3.87 2.74 2.27
CA VAL A 120 -3.73 1.62 3.19
C VAL A 120 -2.98 0.51 2.49
N ILE A 121 -2.31 -0.33 3.27
CA ILE A 121 -1.65 -1.53 2.77
C ILE A 121 -2.25 -2.74 3.47
N VAL A 122 -2.43 -3.81 2.72
CA VAL A 122 -3.00 -5.05 3.24
C VAL A 122 -1.96 -5.78 4.08
N ILE A 123 -2.28 -6.03 5.34
CA ILE A 123 -1.38 -6.62 6.35
C ILE A 123 -1.88 -7.97 6.90
N GLY A 124 -2.94 -8.53 6.34
CA GLY A 124 -3.48 -9.82 6.77
C GLY A 124 -4.44 -10.42 5.78
N GLU A 125 -4.95 -11.60 6.10
CA GLU A 125 -5.93 -12.30 5.27
C GLU A 125 -7.25 -11.53 5.19
N SER A 126 -7.88 -11.58 4.02
CA SER A 126 -9.19 -11.00 3.78
C SER A 126 -10.28 -11.97 4.26
N THR A 127 -11.28 -11.45 4.96
CA THR A 127 -12.50 -12.21 5.29
C THR A 127 -13.53 -11.95 4.20
N ILE A 128 -13.72 -12.91 3.31
CA ILE A 128 -14.66 -12.80 2.20
C ILE A 128 -16.09 -12.91 2.74
N LEU A 129 -16.91 -11.89 2.47
CA LEU A 129 -18.34 -11.86 2.75
C LEU A 129 -19.05 -11.46 1.46
N LYS A 130 -19.49 -12.45 0.69
CA LYS A 130 -20.32 -12.21 -0.49
C LYS A 130 -21.73 -11.80 -0.06
N THR A 131 -22.13 -10.58 -0.40
CA THR A 131 -23.53 -10.17 -0.40
C THR A 131 -24.20 -10.66 -1.69
N GLN A 132 -25.54 -10.73 -1.73
CA GLN A 132 -26.26 -11.23 -2.92
C GLN A 132 -26.10 -10.32 -4.15
N GLU A 133 -25.63 -9.08 -3.97
CA GLU A 133 -25.54 -8.04 -5.01
C GLU A 133 -24.09 -7.71 -5.42
N ALA A 134 -23.09 -8.32 -4.76
CA ALA A 134 -21.67 -8.07 -5.01
C ALA A 134 -20.97 -9.23 -5.71
N ILE A 135 -20.14 -8.94 -6.72
CA ILE A 135 -19.22 -9.92 -7.34
C ILE A 135 -18.22 -10.41 -6.29
N SER A 136 -17.74 -9.47 -5.49
CA SER A 136 -16.70 -9.70 -4.49
C SER A 136 -16.84 -8.67 -3.38
N GLY A 137 -16.94 -9.14 -2.14
CA GLY A 137 -17.11 -8.31 -0.95
C GLY A 137 -16.43 -8.95 0.26
N GLY A 138 -15.90 -8.14 1.17
CA GLY A 138 -15.21 -8.65 2.34
C GLY A 138 -14.52 -7.60 3.19
N TRP A 139 -14.02 -8.05 4.34
CA TRP A 139 -13.20 -7.24 5.21
C TRP A 139 -11.72 -7.46 4.90
N LEU A 140 -11.01 -6.37 4.70
CA LEU A 140 -9.56 -6.36 4.51
C LEU A 140 -8.89 -5.94 5.81
N SER A 141 -7.92 -6.74 6.27
CA SER A 141 -7.01 -6.33 7.34
C SER A 141 -5.94 -5.41 6.77
N VAL A 142 -5.95 -4.15 7.19
CA VAL A 142 -5.11 -3.10 6.61
C VAL A 142 -4.40 -2.27 7.67
N ALA A 143 -3.32 -1.62 7.26
CA ALA A 143 -2.67 -0.57 8.02
C ALA A 143 -2.59 0.71 7.19
N THR A 144 -2.73 1.87 7.83
CA THR A 144 -2.48 3.16 7.19
C THR A 144 -1.05 3.22 6.66
N SER A 145 -0.88 3.69 5.42
CA SER A 145 0.42 3.82 4.79
C SER A 145 0.49 5.11 3.96
N ASN A 146 1.71 5.56 3.68
CA ASN A 146 1.88 6.65 2.73
C ASN A 146 1.62 6.13 1.32
N CYS A 147 0.98 6.94 0.48
CA CYS A 147 0.71 6.60 -0.93
C CYS A 147 1.96 6.49 -1.81
N GLY A 148 3.17 6.52 -1.23
CA GLY A 148 4.43 6.69 -1.96
C GLY A 148 4.62 8.13 -2.43
N ILE A 149 5.88 8.59 -2.46
CA ILE A 149 6.28 9.88 -3.05
C ILE A 149 6.97 9.64 -4.41
N PHE A 150 7.17 8.38 -4.80
CA PHE A 150 7.74 8.00 -6.09
C PHE A 150 6.71 7.16 -6.84
N ASN A 151 5.97 7.86 -7.71
CA ASN A 151 5.25 7.28 -8.83
C ASN A 151 6.25 6.81 -9.89
#